data_AF-A0A2W4T3U3-F1
#
_entry.id   AF-A0A2W4T3U3-F1
#
_cell.length_a   1.000
_cell.length_b   1.000
_cell.length_c   1.000
_cell.angle_alpha   90.00
_cell.angle_beta   90.00
_cell.angle_gamma   90.00
#
_symmetry.space_group_name_H-M   'P 1'
#
loop_
_entity.id
_entity.type
_entity.pdbx_description
1 polymer ?
#
loop_
_entity_poly.entity_id
_entity_poly.type
_entity_poly.pdbx_seq_one_letter_code
_entity_poly.pdbx_strand_id
1 'polypeptide(L)'
;MPLRLSRLSRSFTLDGQTLAVEHEVFMDSSRSSLTLDGEVVARDGIEKGAKDLLRNHRLVWTRPDGRVLEVDIGPATTWSYGLAARLEGVVVHESHPGRSLGYGPGMKKFVNMAEATNSTEMQARSNAAWKRNWPSLATDVSLGLFFFFVAREYGLVTAAVGGACAGLALWGVQRITKIDLLGGLAVFGIAMSLVSAAFALIFQDERIIQHRGTILGIIGAIPFLLDGWLTRGQKLAVRLARYFAFDVDARRLGIGMGLIGLVSAGMNATAVALLSKDAWLVFTTFLDVPIVMVLFLSMLWWVGKGPEARAY
;
A
#
# COMPACT_ATOMS: atom_id res chain seq x y z
N MET A 1 -9.50 -0.79 23.05
CA MET A 1 -8.15 -1.31 23.29
C MET A 1 -7.32 -1.08 22.02
N PRO A 2 -6.10 -0.54 22.11
CA PRO A 2 -5.22 -0.43 20.94
C PRO A 2 -4.87 -1.82 20.42
N LEU A 3 -4.92 -2.00 19.10
CA LEU A 3 -4.60 -3.27 18.45
C LEU A 3 -3.09 -3.53 18.58
N ARG A 4 -2.72 -4.59 19.31
CA ARG A 4 -1.33 -5.04 19.46
C ARG A 4 -0.93 -5.83 18.22
N LEU A 5 0.10 -5.37 17.52
CA LEU A 5 0.59 -5.97 16.27
C LEU A 5 1.61 -7.06 16.55
N SER A 6 2.51 -6.85 17.51
CA SER A 6 3.53 -7.84 17.87
C SER A 6 3.98 -7.69 19.33
N ARG A 7 4.49 -8.79 19.89
CA ARG A 7 5.14 -8.83 21.19
C ARG A 7 6.42 -9.65 21.11
N LEU A 8 7.51 -9.09 21.63
CA LEU A 8 8.76 -9.78 21.88
C LEU A 8 8.91 -9.94 23.39
N SER A 9 9.30 -11.14 23.83
CA SER A 9 9.73 -11.40 25.20
C SER A 9 11.04 -12.17 25.17
N ARG A 10 12.01 -11.69 25.94
CA ARG A 10 13.36 -12.26 26.05
C ARG A 10 13.85 -12.11 27.48
N SER A 11 14.54 -13.14 27.98
CA SER A 11 15.19 -13.09 29.29
C SER A 11 16.69 -13.32 29.16
N PHE A 12 17.44 -12.75 30.10
CA PHE A 12 18.86 -12.97 30.24
C PHE A 12 19.24 -12.95 31.72
N THR A 13 20.35 -13.61 32.04
CA THR A 13 20.87 -13.68 33.40
C THR A 13 22.00 -12.68 33.60
N LEU A 14 22.02 -12.01 34.75
CA LEU A 14 23.08 -11.10 35.17
C LEU A 14 23.33 -11.30 36.66
N ASP A 15 24.54 -11.64 37.06
CA ASP A 15 24.92 -11.88 38.47
C ASP A 15 23.97 -12.83 39.22
N GLY A 16 23.45 -13.86 38.53
CA GLY A 16 22.51 -14.85 39.10
C GLY A 16 21.05 -14.39 39.19
N GLN A 17 20.74 -13.15 38.80
CA GLN A 17 19.38 -12.65 38.68
C GLN A 17 18.84 -12.82 37.25
N THR A 18 17.56 -13.12 37.11
CA THR A 18 16.92 -13.24 35.78
C THR A 18 16.19 -11.94 35.46
N LEU A 19 16.67 -11.24 34.43
CA LEU A 19 15.98 -10.09 33.86
C LEU A 19 15.16 -10.52 32.66
N ALA A 20 13.96 -9.98 32.53
CA ALA A 20 13.12 -10.16 31.36
C ALA A 20 12.80 -8.81 30.71
N VAL A 21 12.85 -8.80 29.39
CA VAL A 21 12.57 -7.66 28.55
C VAL A 21 11.34 -8.00 27.74
N GLU A 22 10.33 -7.14 27.84
CA GLU A 22 9.16 -7.20 26.99
C GLU A 22 9.11 -5.98 26.09
N HIS A 23 8.80 -6.19 24.83
CA HIS A 23 8.59 -5.14 23.85
C HIS A 23 7.30 -5.40 23.09
N GLU A 24 6.41 -4.42 23.09
CA GLU A 24 5.11 -4.47 22.43
C GLU A 24 5.00 -3.37 21.38
N VAL A 25 4.51 -3.74 20.21
CA VAL A 25 4.24 -2.81 19.11
C VAL A 25 2.73 -2.75 18.88
N PHE A 26 2.23 -1.53 18.82
CA PHE A 26 0.85 -1.20 18.49
C PHE A 26 0.81 -0.43 17.17
N MET A 27 -0.40 -0.18 16.66
CA MET A 27 -0.57 0.48 15.37
C MET A 27 0.03 1.90 15.29
N ASP A 28 0.07 2.64 16.39
CA ASP A 28 0.59 4.01 16.45
C ASP A 28 1.50 4.29 17.67
N SER A 29 1.97 3.24 18.35
CA SER A 29 2.85 3.35 19.51
C SER A 29 3.64 2.07 19.76
N SER A 30 4.67 2.15 20.58
CA SER A 30 5.39 0.97 21.08
C SER A 30 5.81 1.18 22.51
N ARG A 31 5.97 0.08 23.27
CA ARG A 31 6.33 0.10 24.68
C ARG A 31 7.32 -1.00 24.99
N SER A 32 8.25 -0.71 25.87
CA SER A 32 9.21 -1.69 26.39
C SER A 32 9.24 -1.64 27.90
N SER A 33 9.47 -2.79 28.53
CA SER A 33 9.66 -2.89 29.97
C SER A 33 10.75 -3.89 30.32
N LEU A 34 11.56 -3.55 31.32
CA LEU A 34 12.51 -4.43 31.97
C LEU A 34 11.90 -4.90 33.28
N THR A 35 11.84 -6.20 33.49
CA THR A 35 11.41 -6.83 34.73
C THR A 35 12.55 -7.59 35.39
N LEU A 36 12.63 -7.51 36.71
CA LEU A 36 13.52 -8.26 37.58
C LEU A 36 12.63 -9.09 38.51
N ASP A 37 12.73 -10.42 38.45
CA ASP A 37 11.94 -11.33 39.29
C ASP A 37 10.42 -11.04 39.29
N GLY A 38 9.90 -10.54 38.16
CA GLY A 38 8.50 -10.19 37.96
C GLY A 38 8.13 -8.74 38.25
N GLU A 39 9.00 -7.95 38.88
CA GLU A 39 8.77 -6.52 39.12
C GLU A 39 9.35 -5.66 38.00
N VAL A 40 8.60 -4.65 37.55
CA VAL A 40 9.06 -3.75 36.48
C VAL A 40 10.02 -2.72 37.06
N VAL A 41 11.29 -2.79 36.65
CA VAL A 41 12.37 -1.92 37.12
C VAL A 41 12.68 -0.77 36.16
N ALA A 42 12.29 -0.89 34.88
CA ALA A 42 12.40 0.19 33.91
C ALA A 42 11.32 0.10 32.82
N ARG A 43 10.93 1.24 32.25
CA ARG A 43 9.99 1.34 31.13
C ARG A 43 10.46 2.40 30.15
N ASP A 44 10.15 2.18 28.88
CA ASP A 44 10.32 3.16 27.82
C ASP A 44 9.19 2.99 26.79
N GLY A 45 8.90 4.03 26.02
CA GLY A 45 7.83 4.04 25.05
C GLY A 45 7.99 5.11 23.99
N ILE A 46 7.45 4.81 22.81
CA ILE A 46 7.24 5.77 21.75
C ILE A 46 5.73 5.92 21.59
N GLU A 47 5.22 7.08 21.99
CA GLU A 47 3.81 7.41 21.87
C GLU A 47 3.51 8.05 20.51
N LYS A 48 2.23 8.08 20.17
CA LYS A 48 1.73 8.75 18.98
C LYS A 48 2.14 10.22 18.99
N GLY A 49 2.80 10.67 17.93
CA GLY A 49 3.26 12.07 17.80
C GLY A 49 4.59 12.37 18.48
N ALA A 50 5.33 11.35 18.95
CA ALA A 50 6.71 11.53 19.38
C ALA A 50 7.58 12.08 18.22
N LYS A 51 8.54 12.95 18.54
CA LYS A 51 9.41 13.61 17.55
C LYS A 51 10.36 12.66 16.82
N ASP A 52 10.73 11.54 17.44
CA ASP A 52 11.59 10.53 16.85
C ASP A 52 10.91 9.17 16.99
N LEU A 53 10.15 8.80 15.95
CA LEU A 53 9.41 7.54 15.90
C LEU A 53 10.34 6.33 15.65
N LEU A 54 11.58 6.56 15.23
CA LEU A 54 12.52 5.51 14.81
C LEU A 54 13.70 5.33 15.77
N ARG A 55 13.69 5.97 16.93
CA ARG A 55 14.69 5.71 17.96
C ARG A 55 14.56 4.28 18.50
N ASN A 56 15.68 3.76 18.97
CA ASN A 56 15.65 2.56 19.81
C ASN A 56 14.97 2.89 21.14
N HIS A 57 14.34 1.89 21.73
CA HIS A 57 13.92 1.95 23.12
C HIS A 57 15.15 1.77 24.00
N ARG A 58 15.27 2.56 25.06
CA ARG A 58 16.39 2.51 25.99
C ARG A 58 15.84 2.40 27.41
N LEU A 59 16.00 1.23 28.00
CA LEU A 59 15.62 0.95 29.38
C LEU A 59 16.85 1.15 30.26
N VAL A 60 16.78 2.07 31.20
CA VAL A 60 17.88 2.36 32.14
C VAL A 60 17.45 1.97 33.54
N TRP A 61 18.23 1.14 34.20
CA TRP A 61 18.00 0.70 35.56
C TRP A 61 19.26 0.90 36.40
N THR A 62 19.17 1.73 37.44
CA THR A 62 20.20 1.84 38.47
C THR A 62 20.02 0.72 39.47
N ARG A 63 21.02 -0.16 39.56
CA ARG A 63 21.05 -1.31 40.46
C ARG A 63 21.21 -0.86 41.92
N PRO A 64 20.83 -1.71 42.89
CA PRO A 64 21.05 -1.42 44.31
C PRO A 64 22.52 -1.20 44.70
N ASP A 65 23.45 -1.74 43.92
CA ASP A 65 24.90 -1.55 44.10
C ASP A 65 25.45 -0.26 43.45
N GLY A 66 24.57 0.56 42.87
CA GLY A 66 24.91 1.82 42.22
C GLY A 66 25.31 1.70 40.74
N ARG A 67 25.50 0.49 40.21
CA ARG A 67 25.84 0.29 38.79
C ARG A 67 24.61 0.51 37.91
N VAL A 68 24.81 1.04 36.71
CA VAL A 68 23.76 1.33 35.74
C VAL A 68 23.74 0.26 34.66
N LEU A 69 22.58 -0.40 34.52
CA LEU A 69 22.27 -1.29 33.41
C LEU A 69 21.47 -0.53 32.36
N GLU A 70 21.96 -0.51 31.14
CA GLU A 70 21.27 0.03 29.98
C GLU A 70 20.89 -1.10 29.03
N VAL A 71 19.62 -1.15 28.62
CA VAL A 71 19.13 -2.13 27.64
C VAL A 71 18.55 -1.38 26.45
N ASP A 72 19.23 -1.50 25.30
CA ASP A 72 18.74 -1.01 24.02
C ASP A 72 17.90 -2.07 23.33
N ILE A 73 16.75 -1.66 22.79
CA ILE A 73 15.85 -2.52 22.01
C ILE A 73 15.54 -1.83 20.70
N GLY A 74 15.75 -2.53 19.59
CA GLY A 74 15.48 -1.99 18.27
C GLY A 74 15.54 -3.06 17.19
N PRO A 75 15.18 -2.74 15.94
CA PRO A 75 15.27 -3.68 14.83
C PRO A 75 16.69 -4.23 14.67
N ALA A 76 16.83 -5.56 14.64
CA ALA A 76 18.08 -6.25 14.31
C ALA A 76 18.12 -6.71 12.85
N THR A 77 16.93 -6.91 12.27
CA THR A 77 16.69 -7.18 10.85
C THR A 77 15.41 -6.47 10.41
N THR A 78 15.06 -6.60 9.13
CA THR A 78 13.74 -6.17 8.60
C THR A 78 12.57 -6.89 9.29
N TRP A 79 12.78 -8.07 9.87
CA TRP A 79 11.73 -8.95 10.39
C TRP A 79 11.81 -9.21 11.90
N SER A 80 12.85 -8.74 12.58
CA SER A 80 13.09 -9.05 13.99
C SER A 80 13.66 -7.86 14.76
N TYR A 81 13.26 -7.78 16.03
CA TYR A 81 13.86 -6.91 17.03
C TYR A 81 14.98 -7.66 17.75
N GLY A 82 16.03 -6.92 18.08
CA GLY A 82 17.09 -7.36 18.97
C GLY A 82 17.15 -6.49 20.22
N LEU A 83 17.95 -6.97 21.15
CA LEU A 83 18.26 -6.35 22.42
C LEU A 83 19.76 -6.46 22.71
N ALA A 84 20.31 -5.41 23.30
CA ALA A 84 21.68 -5.32 23.77
C ALA A 84 21.70 -4.69 25.17
N ALA A 85 22.16 -5.45 26.17
CA ALA A 85 22.29 -5.01 27.54
C ALA A 85 23.75 -4.67 27.84
N ARG A 86 23.98 -3.49 28.42
CA ARG A 86 25.30 -2.99 28.81
C ARG A 86 25.29 -2.56 30.27
N LEU A 87 26.20 -3.10 31.07
CA LEU A 87 26.42 -2.70 32.45
C LEU A 87 27.65 -1.79 32.47
N GLU A 88 27.49 -0.52 32.89
CA GLU A 88 28.59 0.47 32.88
C GLU A 88 29.29 0.57 31.50
N GLY A 89 28.51 0.47 30.41
CA GLY A 89 29.01 0.49 29.04
C GLY A 89 29.60 -0.84 28.54
N VAL A 90 29.83 -1.82 29.41
CA VAL A 90 30.30 -3.17 29.02
C VAL A 90 29.12 -4.04 28.61
N VAL A 91 29.20 -4.63 27.42
CA VAL A 91 28.15 -5.53 26.91
C VAL A 91 28.07 -6.80 27.76
N VAL A 92 26.93 -7.03 28.40
CA VAL A 92 26.67 -8.21 29.24
C VAL A 92 25.74 -9.21 28.54
N HIS A 93 24.94 -8.75 27.58
CA HIS A 93 24.08 -9.64 26.79
C HIS A 93 23.74 -9.01 25.44
N GLU A 94 23.78 -9.82 24.37
CA GLU A 94 23.24 -9.46 23.06
C GLU A 94 22.44 -10.62 22.50
N SER A 95 21.23 -10.33 22.04
CA SER A 95 20.43 -11.33 21.30
C SER A 95 20.93 -11.54 19.86
N HIS A 96 21.61 -10.55 19.29
CA HIS A 96 22.17 -10.60 17.94
C HIS A 96 23.62 -10.10 17.97
N PRO A 97 24.59 -10.97 18.32
CA PRO A 97 25.97 -10.56 18.53
C PRO A 97 26.56 -9.81 17.34
N GLY A 98 27.20 -8.67 17.61
CA GLY A 98 27.91 -7.87 16.59
C GLY A 98 27.02 -7.14 15.59
N ARG A 99 25.69 -7.10 15.78
CA ARG A 99 24.78 -6.29 14.95
C ARG A 99 24.39 -4.98 15.61
N SER A 100 24.46 -3.89 14.86
CA SER A 100 23.88 -2.61 15.28
C SER A 100 22.36 -2.68 15.29
N LEU A 101 21.75 -2.38 16.43
CA LEU A 101 20.29 -2.29 16.56
C LEU A 101 19.81 -0.93 16.04
N GLY A 102 18.72 -0.94 15.29
CA GLY A 102 18.04 0.26 14.82
C GLY A 102 17.61 0.19 13.37
N TYR A 103 16.73 1.12 12.99
CA TYR A 103 16.32 1.26 11.60
C TYR A 103 17.50 1.66 10.72
N GLY A 104 17.71 0.91 9.64
CA GLY A 104 18.73 1.21 8.65
C GLY A 104 18.51 2.57 7.97
N PRO A 105 19.55 3.14 7.35
CA PRO A 105 19.51 4.47 6.75
C PRO A 105 18.44 4.62 5.66
N GLY A 106 18.11 3.54 4.94
CA GLY A 106 17.04 3.53 3.94
C GLY A 106 15.65 3.76 4.56
N MET A 107 15.32 3.06 5.65
CA MET A 107 14.03 3.21 6.33
C MET A 107 13.92 4.59 7.00
N LYS A 108 15.00 5.08 7.62
CA LYS A 108 15.07 6.44 8.16
C LYS A 108 14.83 7.50 7.09
N LYS A 109 15.45 7.36 5.91
CA LYS A 109 15.19 8.25 4.77
C LYS A 109 13.74 8.18 4.30
N PHE A 110 13.16 6.99 4.21
CA PHE A 110 11.77 6.80 3.79
C PHE A 110 10.79 7.47 4.76
N VAL A 111 10.92 7.26 6.06
CA VAL A 111 10.04 7.87 7.07
C VAL A 111 10.25 9.37 7.13
N ASN A 112 11.49 9.88 7.11
CA ASN A 112 11.75 11.32 7.07
C ASN A 112 11.18 11.97 5.80
N MET A 113 11.26 11.28 4.65
CA MET A 113 10.62 11.73 3.42
C MET A 113 9.10 11.73 3.57
N ALA A 114 8.52 10.67 4.14
CA ALA A 114 7.08 10.57 4.39
C ALA A 114 6.59 11.67 5.34
N GLU A 115 7.30 11.95 6.44
CA GLU A 115 6.99 13.03 7.38
C GLU A 115 7.17 14.41 6.76
N ALA A 116 8.26 14.65 6.02
CA ALA A 116 8.46 15.90 5.30
C ALA A 116 7.37 16.14 4.24
N THR A 117 6.84 15.06 3.67
CA THR A 117 5.74 15.10 2.70
C THR A 117 4.39 15.22 3.40
N ASN A 118 4.25 14.77 4.65
CA ASN A 118 3.03 14.84 5.46
C ASN A 118 2.85 16.21 6.15
N SER A 119 3.05 17.28 5.38
CA SER A 119 2.85 18.65 5.84
C SER A 119 1.38 18.94 6.10
N THR A 120 1.09 19.92 6.96
CA THR A 120 -0.26 20.40 7.24
C THR A 120 -0.99 20.83 5.96
N GLU A 121 -0.24 21.36 4.97
CA GLU A 121 -0.75 21.70 3.65
C GLU A 121 -1.15 20.45 2.83
N MET A 122 -0.37 19.37 2.86
CA MET A 122 -0.75 18.11 2.21
C MET A 122 -1.96 17.46 2.89
N GLN A 123 -2.06 17.51 4.23
CA GLN A 123 -3.26 17.04 4.93
C GLN A 123 -4.50 17.87 4.56
N ALA A 124 -4.37 19.19 4.46
CA ALA A 124 -5.44 20.07 4.01
C ALA A 124 -5.84 19.79 2.55
N ARG A 125 -4.86 19.59 1.64
CA ARG A 125 -5.09 19.22 0.24
C ARG A 125 -5.74 17.86 0.11
N SER A 126 -5.29 16.87 0.88
CA SER A 126 -5.85 15.51 0.92
C SER A 126 -7.30 15.55 1.43
N ASN A 127 -7.58 16.28 2.51
CA ASN A 127 -8.93 16.47 3.03
C ASN A 127 -9.84 17.22 2.04
N ALA A 128 -9.32 18.21 1.32
CA ALA A 128 -10.06 18.91 0.27
C ALA A 128 -10.35 18.01 -0.93
N ALA A 129 -9.38 17.22 -1.37
CA ALA A 129 -9.54 16.22 -2.42
C ALA A 129 -10.56 15.15 -2.01
N TRP A 130 -10.49 14.67 -0.76
CA TRP A 130 -11.46 13.73 -0.18
C TRP A 130 -12.87 14.31 -0.20
N LYS A 131 -13.08 15.52 0.33
CA LYS A 131 -14.40 16.18 0.32
C LYS A 131 -14.94 16.37 -1.10
N ARG A 132 -14.08 16.73 -2.05
CA ARG A 132 -14.47 16.93 -3.46
C ARG A 132 -14.83 15.62 -4.15
N ASN A 133 -14.05 14.57 -3.92
CA ASN A 133 -14.16 13.31 -4.66
C ASN A 133 -15.03 12.27 -3.94
N TRP A 134 -15.43 12.49 -2.68
CA TRP A 134 -16.24 11.56 -1.89
C TRP A 134 -17.53 11.09 -2.57
N PRO A 135 -18.32 11.95 -3.27
CA PRO A 135 -19.50 11.49 -4.00
C PRO A 135 -19.18 10.45 -5.08
N SER A 136 -18.06 10.62 -5.79
CA SER A 136 -17.58 9.65 -6.79
C SER A 136 -17.09 8.37 -6.12
N LEU A 137 -16.33 8.47 -5.02
CA LEU A 137 -15.90 7.30 -4.26
C LEU A 137 -17.09 6.48 -3.72
N ALA A 138 -18.10 7.15 -3.16
CA ALA A 138 -19.30 6.51 -2.64
C ALA A 138 -20.10 5.82 -3.76
N THR A 139 -20.13 6.41 -4.95
CA THR A 139 -20.76 5.84 -6.14
C THR A 139 -20.04 4.57 -6.59
N ASP A 140 -18.71 4.59 -6.66
CA ASP A 140 -17.89 3.42 -7.02
C ASP A 140 -18.05 2.28 -6.01
N VAL A 141 -18.02 2.58 -4.71
CA VAL A 141 -18.25 1.59 -3.64
C VAL A 141 -19.66 0.99 -3.76
N SER A 142 -20.67 1.83 -4.02
CA SER A 142 -22.06 1.37 -4.20
C SER A 142 -22.21 0.47 -5.42
N LEU A 143 -21.55 0.82 -6.53
CA LEU A 143 -21.55 0.01 -7.75
C LEU A 143 -20.83 -1.32 -7.55
N GLY A 144 -19.72 -1.32 -6.81
CA GLY A 144 -19.00 -2.53 -6.41
C GLY A 144 -19.83 -3.45 -5.53
N LEU A 145 -20.52 -2.91 -4.53
CA LEU A 145 -21.46 -3.65 -3.68
C LEU A 145 -22.62 -4.22 -4.50
N PHE A 146 -23.22 -3.40 -5.36
CA PHE A 146 -24.28 -3.85 -6.27
C PHE A 146 -23.81 -5.02 -7.13
N PHE A 147 -22.63 -4.90 -7.76
CA PHE A 147 -22.04 -5.98 -8.55
C PHE A 147 -21.86 -7.25 -7.72
N PHE A 148 -21.32 -7.14 -6.50
CA PHE A 148 -21.12 -8.28 -5.61
C PHE A 148 -22.43 -9.00 -5.28
N PHE A 149 -23.47 -8.27 -4.87
CA PHE A 149 -24.76 -8.87 -4.53
C PHE A 149 -25.43 -9.52 -5.74
N VAL A 150 -25.41 -8.86 -6.89
CA VAL A 150 -25.98 -9.44 -8.12
C VAL A 150 -25.17 -10.67 -8.57
N ALA A 151 -23.84 -10.65 -8.45
CA ALA A 151 -23.00 -11.78 -8.82
C ALA A 151 -23.25 -12.98 -7.89
N ARG A 152 -23.41 -12.71 -6.60
CA ARG A 152 -23.68 -13.74 -5.58
C ARG A 152 -25.04 -14.41 -5.79
N GLU A 153 -26.08 -13.64 -6.08
CA GLU A 153 -27.46 -14.15 -6.15
C GLU A 153 -27.85 -14.63 -7.55
N TYR A 154 -27.38 -13.95 -8.60
CA TYR A 154 -27.84 -14.16 -9.98
C TYR A 154 -26.72 -14.53 -10.97
N GLY A 155 -25.48 -14.68 -10.47
CA GLY A 155 -24.32 -15.08 -11.26
C GLY A 155 -23.59 -13.94 -11.98
N LEU A 156 -22.38 -14.25 -12.45
CA LEU A 156 -21.41 -13.29 -13.01
C LEU A 156 -21.90 -12.57 -14.27
N VAL A 157 -22.65 -13.25 -15.15
CA VAL A 157 -23.17 -12.65 -16.39
C VAL A 157 -24.22 -11.59 -16.08
N THR A 158 -25.17 -11.90 -15.19
CA THR A 158 -26.19 -10.95 -14.73
C THR A 158 -25.57 -9.76 -14.04
N ALA A 159 -24.52 -9.97 -13.23
CA ALA A 159 -23.78 -8.89 -12.58
C ALA A 159 -23.03 -8.00 -13.57
N ALA A 160 -22.40 -8.58 -14.59
CA ALA A 160 -21.70 -7.83 -15.63
C ALA A 160 -22.68 -6.96 -16.44
N VAL A 161 -23.82 -7.51 -16.86
CA VAL A 161 -24.87 -6.77 -17.57
C VAL A 161 -25.50 -5.71 -16.67
N GLY A 162 -25.81 -6.07 -15.42
CA GLY A 162 -26.36 -5.12 -14.44
C GLY A 162 -25.42 -3.96 -14.16
N GLY A 163 -24.11 -4.25 -13.97
CA GLY A 163 -23.09 -3.23 -13.77
C GLY A 163 -22.94 -2.31 -14.98
N ALA A 164 -23.00 -2.86 -16.20
CA ALA A 164 -23.04 -2.08 -17.43
C ALA A 164 -24.25 -1.14 -17.51
N CYS A 165 -25.46 -1.65 -17.22
CA CYS A 165 -26.69 -0.85 -17.19
C CYS A 165 -26.64 0.25 -16.12
N ALA A 166 -26.18 -0.08 -14.91
CA ALA A 166 -26.00 0.89 -13.83
C ALA A 166 -24.97 1.97 -14.20
N GLY A 167 -23.87 1.59 -14.85
CA GLY A 167 -22.88 2.52 -15.41
C GLY A 167 -23.47 3.48 -16.44
N LEU A 168 -24.27 2.98 -17.38
CA LEU A 168 -24.97 3.81 -18.37
C LEU A 168 -26.01 4.75 -17.71
N ALA A 169 -26.74 4.27 -16.72
CA ALA A 169 -27.68 5.09 -15.96
C ALA A 169 -26.96 6.22 -15.23
N LEU A 170 -25.84 5.92 -14.55
CA LEU A 170 -25.02 6.93 -13.90
C LEU A 170 -24.43 7.94 -14.90
N TRP A 171 -24.03 7.49 -16.08
CA TRP A 171 -23.59 8.39 -17.16
C TRP A 171 -24.70 9.36 -17.60
N GLY A 172 -25.94 8.88 -17.67
CA GLY A 172 -27.11 9.74 -17.89
C GLY A 172 -27.34 10.74 -16.75
N VAL A 173 -27.34 10.26 -15.49
CA VAL A 173 -27.53 11.10 -14.30
C VAL A 173 -26.42 12.15 -14.15
N GLN A 174 -25.19 11.81 -14.51
CA GLN A 174 -24.04 12.73 -14.49
C GLN A 174 -24.24 13.94 -15.41
N ARG A 175 -24.99 13.80 -16.51
CA ARG A 175 -25.27 14.92 -17.44
C ARG A 175 -26.22 15.95 -16.84
N ILE A 176 -27.00 15.56 -15.85
CA ILE A 176 -28.06 16.39 -15.24
C ILE A 176 -27.62 16.93 -13.88
N THR A 177 -26.75 16.20 -13.19
CA THR A 177 -26.25 16.57 -11.87
C THR A 177 -25.02 17.46 -11.95
N LYS A 178 -24.96 18.49 -11.09
CA LYS A 178 -23.80 19.39 -10.98
C LYS A 178 -22.65 18.79 -10.15
N ILE A 179 -22.88 17.62 -9.55
CA ILE A 179 -21.93 16.91 -8.70
C ILE A 179 -21.20 15.89 -9.58
N ASP A 180 -19.88 15.79 -9.44
CA ASP A 180 -19.07 14.78 -10.14
C ASP A 180 -19.25 13.41 -9.44
N LEU A 181 -20.20 12.62 -9.94
CA LEU A 181 -20.55 11.29 -9.45
C LEU A 181 -19.66 10.20 -10.06
N LEU A 182 -19.19 10.40 -11.28
CA LEU A 182 -18.36 9.43 -11.97
C LEU A 182 -16.88 9.69 -11.73
N GLY A 183 -16.49 10.91 -11.39
CA GLY A 183 -15.09 11.27 -11.47
C GLY A 183 -14.60 11.13 -12.92
N GLY A 184 -13.53 11.83 -13.27
CA GLY A 184 -13.06 11.81 -14.65
C GLY A 184 -12.72 10.41 -15.21
N LEU A 185 -12.49 9.42 -14.34
CA LEU A 185 -12.07 8.05 -14.66
C LEU A 185 -13.23 7.04 -14.79
N ALA A 186 -14.38 7.19 -14.12
CA ALA A 186 -15.38 6.11 -14.13
C ALA A 186 -16.07 5.93 -15.49
N VAL A 187 -16.12 6.94 -16.36
CA VAL A 187 -16.61 6.75 -17.75
C VAL A 187 -15.76 5.73 -18.50
N PHE A 188 -14.44 5.75 -18.25
CA PHE A 188 -13.53 4.74 -18.80
C PHE A 188 -13.79 3.37 -18.14
N GLY A 189 -14.01 3.32 -16.83
CA GLY A 189 -14.41 2.09 -16.13
C GLY A 189 -15.72 1.48 -16.66
N ILE A 190 -16.72 2.31 -16.96
CA ILE A 190 -18.01 1.90 -17.54
C ILE A 190 -17.79 1.33 -18.95
N ALA A 191 -17.00 2.00 -19.79
CA ALA A 191 -16.66 1.50 -21.12
C ALA A 191 -15.93 0.14 -21.03
N MET A 192 -14.97 0.00 -20.12
CA MET A 192 -14.27 -1.28 -19.89
C MET A 192 -15.23 -2.37 -19.38
N SER A 193 -16.19 -2.00 -18.53
CA SER A 193 -17.21 -2.92 -18.01
C SER A 193 -18.16 -3.39 -19.11
N LEU A 194 -18.55 -2.51 -20.03
CA LEU A 194 -19.35 -2.85 -21.22
C LEU A 194 -18.61 -3.79 -22.16
N VAL A 195 -17.34 -3.51 -22.45
CA VAL A 195 -16.49 -4.40 -23.27
C VAL A 195 -16.36 -5.77 -22.60
N SER A 196 -16.12 -5.78 -21.29
CA SER A 196 -16.02 -6.99 -20.47
C SER A 196 -17.34 -7.79 -20.45
N ALA A 197 -18.48 -7.13 -20.34
CA ALA A 197 -19.81 -7.75 -20.36
C ALA A 197 -20.14 -8.32 -21.76
N ALA A 198 -19.87 -7.57 -22.83
CA ALA A 198 -20.01 -8.05 -24.19
C ALA A 198 -19.16 -9.31 -24.43
N PHE A 199 -17.92 -9.31 -23.93
CA PHE A 199 -17.03 -10.46 -24.03
C PHE A 199 -17.60 -11.69 -23.31
N ALA A 200 -18.15 -11.50 -22.10
CA ALA A 200 -18.78 -12.58 -21.33
C ALA A 200 -20.06 -13.14 -21.97
N LEU A 201 -20.81 -12.31 -22.70
CA LEU A 201 -22.02 -12.73 -23.42
C LEU A 201 -21.70 -13.47 -24.72
N ILE A 202 -20.67 -13.02 -25.45
CA ILE A 202 -20.34 -13.55 -26.78
C ILE A 202 -19.48 -14.82 -26.69
N PHE A 203 -18.55 -14.88 -25.73
CA PHE A 203 -17.55 -15.93 -25.68
C PHE A 203 -17.70 -16.77 -24.40
N GLN A 204 -18.18 -18.01 -24.58
CA GLN A 204 -18.26 -19.04 -23.55
C GLN A 204 -17.11 -20.06 -23.63
N ASP A 205 -16.19 -19.89 -24.60
CA ASP A 205 -15.04 -20.78 -24.83
C ASP A 205 -13.90 -20.50 -23.84
N GLU A 206 -13.40 -21.55 -23.18
CA GLU A 206 -12.33 -21.47 -22.18
C GLU A 206 -11.04 -20.84 -22.70
N ARG A 207 -10.65 -21.07 -23.96
CA ARG A 207 -9.43 -20.47 -24.53
C ARG A 207 -9.57 -18.97 -24.73
N ILE A 208 -10.77 -18.53 -25.10
CA ILE A 208 -11.05 -17.11 -25.29
C ILE A 208 -11.11 -16.39 -23.94
N ILE A 209 -11.58 -17.08 -22.88
CA ILE A 209 -11.55 -16.59 -21.50
C ILE A 209 -10.10 -16.35 -21.03
N GLN A 210 -9.15 -17.23 -21.37
CA GLN A 210 -7.73 -17.03 -21.03
C GLN A 210 -7.13 -15.77 -21.70
N HIS A 211 -7.53 -15.46 -22.94
CA HIS A 211 -7.10 -14.25 -23.64
C HIS A 211 -7.85 -12.97 -23.24
N ARG A 212 -8.96 -13.07 -22.49
CA ARG A 212 -9.73 -11.91 -22.03
C ARG A 212 -8.85 -10.88 -21.30
N GLY A 213 -7.95 -11.35 -20.43
CA GLY A 213 -7.00 -10.48 -19.71
C GLY A 213 -6.09 -9.69 -20.65
N THR A 214 -5.58 -10.34 -21.71
CA THR A 214 -4.76 -9.70 -22.75
C THR A 214 -5.56 -8.65 -23.53
N ILE A 215 -6.77 -9.00 -23.95
CA ILE A 215 -7.61 -8.11 -24.77
C ILE A 215 -8.00 -6.87 -23.95
N LEU A 216 -8.48 -7.06 -22.72
CA LEU A 216 -8.83 -5.96 -21.83
C LEU A 216 -7.60 -5.12 -21.46
N GLY A 217 -6.44 -5.75 -21.24
CA GLY A 217 -5.19 -5.05 -20.97
C GLY A 217 -4.76 -4.15 -22.13
N ILE A 218 -4.84 -4.62 -23.37
CA ILE A 218 -4.52 -3.82 -24.57
C ILE A 218 -5.52 -2.67 -24.77
N ILE A 219 -6.83 -2.98 -24.71
CA ILE A 219 -7.89 -1.97 -24.86
C ILE A 219 -7.76 -0.89 -23.78
N GLY A 220 -7.41 -1.27 -22.55
CA GLY A 220 -7.20 -0.33 -21.46
C GLY A 220 -5.91 0.48 -21.60
N ALA A 221 -4.82 -0.14 -22.07
CA ALA A 221 -3.51 0.48 -22.18
C ALA A 221 -3.44 1.56 -23.27
N ILE A 222 -4.02 1.30 -24.44
CA ILE A 222 -3.90 2.17 -25.61
C ILE A 222 -4.38 3.61 -25.33
N PRO A 223 -5.57 3.85 -24.73
CA PRO A 223 -6.03 5.20 -24.42
C PRO A 223 -5.09 5.97 -23.49
N PHE A 224 -4.50 5.30 -22.49
CA PHE A 224 -3.53 5.92 -21.58
C PHE A 224 -2.20 6.23 -22.28
N LEU A 225 -1.68 5.31 -23.11
CA LEU A 225 -0.49 5.56 -23.93
C LEU A 225 -0.71 6.72 -24.90
N LEU A 226 -1.82 6.72 -25.64
CA LEU A 226 -2.15 7.78 -26.58
C LEU A 226 -2.34 9.12 -25.86
N ASP A 227 -2.97 9.13 -24.69
CA ASP A 227 -3.12 10.35 -23.91
C ASP A 227 -1.75 10.88 -23.44
N GLY A 228 -0.90 10.01 -22.89
CA GLY A 228 0.45 10.38 -22.47
C GLY A 228 1.35 10.83 -23.62
N TRP A 229 1.26 10.17 -24.78
CA TRP A 229 2.12 10.46 -25.93
C TRP A 229 1.65 11.68 -26.73
N LEU A 230 0.37 11.73 -27.09
CA LEU A 230 -0.19 12.74 -28.02
C LEU A 230 -0.70 13.98 -27.31
N THR A 231 -1.42 13.81 -26.19
CA THR A 231 -2.05 14.92 -25.44
C THR A 231 -1.30 15.28 -24.16
N ARG A 232 -0.09 14.74 -23.97
CA ARG A 232 0.75 14.98 -22.78
C ARG A 232 0.02 14.72 -21.45
N GLY A 233 -0.91 13.76 -21.44
CA GLY A 233 -1.70 13.37 -20.27
C GLY A 233 -2.86 14.31 -19.92
N GLN A 234 -3.24 15.25 -20.78
CA GLN A 234 -4.27 16.26 -20.49
C GLN A 234 -5.71 15.72 -20.48
N LYS A 235 -5.95 14.46 -20.83
CA LYS A 235 -7.30 13.88 -20.88
C LYS A 235 -7.57 12.89 -19.74
N LEU A 236 -7.08 11.65 -19.85
CA LEU A 236 -7.34 10.56 -18.92
C LEU A 236 -6.37 10.59 -17.73
N ALA A 237 -5.09 10.79 -18.00
CA ALA A 237 -4.04 10.75 -16.98
C ALA A 237 -4.16 11.91 -15.99
N VAL A 238 -4.49 13.13 -16.42
CA VAL A 238 -4.74 14.26 -15.50
C VAL A 238 -5.93 14.00 -14.57
N ARG A 239 -6.90 13.18 -15.00
CA ARG A 239 -8.04 12.80 -14.16
C ARG A 239 -7.62 11.75 -13.14
N LEU A 240 -6.84 10.75 -13.57
CA LEU A 240 -6.25 9.77 -12.67
C LEU A 240 -5.31 10.44 -11.64
N ALA A 241 -4.57 11.47 -12.05
CA ALA A 241 -3.69 12.23 -11.17
C ALA A 241 -4.43 12.84 -9.96
N ARG A 242 -5.74 13.15 -10.09
CA ARG A 242 -6.55 13.74 -9.01
C ARG A 242 -6.80 12.81 -7.82
N TYR A 243 -6.53 11.52 -7.98
CA TYR A 243 -6.68 10.53 -6.91
C TYR A 243 -5.40 10.36 -6.08
N PHE A 244 -4.26 10.90 -6.53
CA PHE A 244 -3.03 10.89 -5.76
C PHE A 244 -2.99 12.07 -4.78
N ALA A 245 -2.44 11.83 -3.58
CA ALA A 245 -2.23 12.85 -2.56
C ALA A 245 -0.97 13.70 -2.78
N PHE A 246 -0.17 13.38 -3.80
CA PHE A 246 1.09 14.04 -4.15
C PHE A 246 1.06 14.53 -5.61
N ASP A 247 2.02 15.39 -5.98
CA ASP A 247 2.09 15.94 -7.34
C ASP A 247 2.66 14.92 -8.34
N VAL A 248 1.91 14.69 -9.40
CA VAL A 248 2.17 13.63 -10.39
C VAL A 248 2.31 14.26 -11.77
N ASP A 249 3.32 13.87 -12.55
CA ASP A 249 3.41 14.25 -13.97
C ASP A 249 2.39 13.46 -14.80
N ALA A 250 1.27 14.09 -15.14
CA ALA A 250 0.20 13.47 -15.92
C ALA A 250 0.68 12.84 -17.24
N ARG A 251 1.71 13.40 -17.90
CA ARG A 251 2.26 12.81 -19.13
C ARG A 251 2.90 11.45 -18.84
N ARG A 252 3.79 11.43 -17.85
CA ARG A 252 4.49 10.20 -17.45
C ARG A 252 3.52 9.20 -16.84
N LEU A 253 2.49 9.66 -16.13
CA LEU A 253 1.43 8.81 -15.59
C LEU A 253 0.69 8.09 -16.72
N GLY A 254 0.28 8.81 -17.77
CA GLY A 254 -0.39 8.21 -18.92
C GLY A 254 0.47 7.16 -19.61
N ILE A 255 1.74 7.48 -19.87
CA ILE A 255 2.70 6.54 -20.47
C ILE A 255 2.91 5.33 -19.55
N GLY A 256 3.13 5.55 -18.25
CA GLY A 256 3.40 4.51 -17.27
C GLY A 256 2.21 3.54 -17.11
N MET A 257 1.00 4.05 -16.95
CA MET A 257 -0.22 3.23 -16.88
C MET A 257 -0.42 2.42 -18.16
N GLY A 258 -0.18 3.05 -19.30
CA GLY A 258 -0.25 2.38 -20.60
C GLY A 258 0.77 1.25 -20.77
N LEU A 259 2.02 1.49 -20.38
CA LEU A 259 3.08 0.48 -20.43
C LEU A 259 2.80 -0.69 -19.48
N ILE A 260 2.34 -0.41 -18.25
CA ILE A 260 1.94 -1.46 -17.30
C ILE A 260 0.84 -2.33 -17.90
N GLY A 261 -0.18 -1.72 -18.51
CA GLY A 261 -1.27 -2.45 -19.16
C GLY A 261 -0.80 -3.32 -20.33
N LEU A 262 0.14 -2.83 -21.16
CA LEU A 262 0.74 -3.65 -22.24
C LEU A 262 1.61 -4.78 -21.70
N VAL A 263 2.41 -4.54 -20.66
CA VAL A 263 3.25 -5.56 -20.03
C VAL A 263 2.39 -6.64 -19.41
N SER A 264 1.34 -6.28 -18.66
CA SER A 264 0.38 -7.23 -18.10
C SER A 264 -0.33 -8.03 -19.22
N ALA A 265 -0.76 -7.37 -20.29
CA ALA A 265 -1.38 -8.05 -21.42
C ALA A 265 -0.44 -9.05 -22.12
N GLY A 266 0.82 -8.65 -22.33
CA GLY A 266 1.87 -9.48 -22.92
C GLY A 266 2.28 -10.64 -22.03
N MET A 267 2.38 -10.41 -20.73
CA MET A 267 2.59 -11.45 -19.71
C MET A 267 1.48 -12.49 -19.75
N ASN A 268 0.21 -12.05 -19.73
CA ASN A 268 -0.92 -12.98 -19.84
C ASN A 268 -0.90 -13.73 -21.18
N ALA A 269 -0.62 -13.06 -22.30
CA ALA A 269 -0.56 -13.71 -23.61
C ALA A 269 0.54 -14.78 -23.66
N THR A 270 1.71 -14.47 -23.08
CA THR A 270 2.85 -15.38 -22.99
C THR A 270 2.52 -16.57 -22.08
N ALA A 271 1.87 -16.32 -20.94
CA ALA A 271 1.44 -17.37 -20.02
C ALA A 271 0.44 -18.33 -20.70
N VAL A 272 -0.51 -17.80 -21.47
CA VAL A 272 -1.46 -18.63 -22.25
C VAL A 272 -0.76 -19.46 -23.34
N ALA A 273 0.26 -18.90 -23.99
CA ALA A 273 0.98 -19.58 -25.07
C ALA A 273 1.93 -20.68 -24.56
N LEU A 274 2.53 -20.50 -23.37
CA LEU A 274 3.63 -21.34 -22.89
C LEU A 274 3.28 -22.24 -21.71
N LEU A 275 2.23 -21.93 -20.95
CA LEU A 275 1.87 -22.68 -19.73
C LEU A 275 0.69 -23.61 -19.96
N SER A 276 0.63 -24.68 -19.16
CA SER A 276 -0.60 -25.46 -19.00
C SER A 276 -1.66 -24.63 -18.26
N LYS A 277 -2.92 -25.05 -18.33
CA LYS A 277 -4.06 -24.36 -17.67
C LYS A 277 -3.83 -24.14 -16.17
N ASP A 278 -3.35 -25.17 -15.48
CA ASP A 278 -3.10 -25.10 -14.04
C ASP A 278 -1.94 -24.16 -13.70
N ALA A 279 -0.88 -24.18 -14.51
CA ALA A 279 0.25 -23.26 -14.35
C ALA A 279 -0.13 -21.82 -14.70
N TRP A 280 -0.99 -21.60 -15.70
CA TRP A 280 -1.56 -20.29 -16.02
C TRP A 280 -2.39 -19.74 -14.85
N LEU A 281 -3.25 -20.57 -14.23
CA LEU A 281 -4.04 -20.17 -13.05
C LEU A 281 -3.15 -19.75 -11.88
N VAL A 282 -2.09 -20.52 -11.61
CA VAL A 282 -1.11 -20.17 -10.56
C VAL A 282 -0.43 -18.84 -10.89
N PHE A 283 -0.01 -18.66 -12.14
CA PHE A 283 0.61 -17.43 -12.62
C PHE A 283 -0.29 -16.21 -12.42
N THR A 284 -1.52 -16.24 -12.94
CA THR A 284 -2.44 -15.08 -12.87
C THR A 284 -2.89 -14.78 -11.45
N THR A 285 -2.96 -15.79 -10.59
CA THR A 285 -3.44 -15.62 -9.21
C THR A 285 -2.34 -15.10 -8.28
N PHE A 286 -1.14 -15.66 -8.36
CA PHE A 286 -0.10 -15.44 -7.36
C PHE A 286 1.10 -14.64 -7.87
N LEU A 287 1.39 -14.66 -9.16
CA LEU A 287 2.60 -14.04 -9.70
C LEU A 287 2.35 -12.74 -10.45
N ASP A 288 1.24 -12.65 -11.19
CA ASP A 288 0.89 -11.44 -11.95
C ASP A 288 0.66 -10.23 -11.03
N VAL A 289 -0.10 -10.40 -9.94
CA VAL A 289 -0.41 -9.31 -9.00
C VAL A 289 0.85 -8.71 -8.35
N PRO A 290 1.80 -9.49 -7.78
CA PRO A 290 3.04 -8.92 -7.26
C PRO A 290 3.88 -8.21 -8.34
N ILE A 291 3.98 -8.77 -9.55
CA ILE A 291 4.75 -8.15 -10.64
C ILE A 291 4.13 -6.79 -11.02
N VAL A 292 2.82 -6.76 -11.26
CA VAL A 292 2.10 -5.52 -11.59
C VAL A 292 2.22 -4.50 -10.45
N MET A 293 2.19 -4.95 -9.19
CA MET A 293 2.38 -4.07 -8.04
C MET A 293 3.79 -3.46 -8.00
N VAL A 294 4.84 -4.24 -8.25
CA VAL A 294 6.22 -3.71 -8.34
C VAL A 294 6.36 -2.72 -9.49
N LEU A 295 5.78 -3.02 -10.65
CA LEU A 295 5.78 -2.12 -11.81
C LEU A 295 5.03 -0.83 -11.50
N PHE A 296 3.88 -0.92 -10.83
CA PHE A 296 3.09 0.23 -10.41
C PHE A 296 3.85 1.11 -9.43
N LEU A 297 4.47 0.54 -8.39
CA LEU A 297 5.27 1.30 -7.43
C LEU A 297 6.50 1.96 -8.08
N SER A 298 7.16 1.24 -8.99
CA SER A 298 8.28 1.77 -9.77
C SER A 298 7.86 2.93 -10.67
N MET A 299 6.66 2.82 -11.27
CA MET A 299 6.05 3.89 -12.05
C MET A 299 5.72 5.09 -11.17
N LEU A 300 5.11 4.91 -9.99
CA LEU A 300 4.83 6.03 -9.08
C LEU A 300 6.11 6.79 -8.70
N TRP A 301 7.21 6.07 -8.45
CA TRP A 301 8.51 6.69 -8.20
C TRP A 301 9.01 7.51 -9.41
N TRP A 302 8.83 7.02 -10.63
CA TRP A 302 9.23 7.72 -11.86
C TRP A 302 8.36 8.95 -12.21
N VAL A 303 7.07 8.88 -11.88
CA VAL A 303 6.06 9.88 -12.23
C VAL A 303 5.96 11.00 -11.19
N GLY A 304 6.34 10.74 -9.94
CA GLY A 304 6.39 11.75 -8.89
C GLY A 304 7.22 12.95 -9.31
N LYS A 305 6.63 14.15 -9.23
CA LYS A 305 7.41 15.37 -9.42
C LYS A 305 8.15 15.66 -8.11
N GLY A 306 9.46 15.91 -8.19
CA GLY A 306 10.23 16.36 -7.03
C GLY A 306 9.63 17.62 -6.39
N PRO A 307 9.99 17.96 -5.13
CA PRO A 307 9.37 19.02 -4.34
C PRO A 307 9.36 20.42 -4.98
N GLU A 308 10.11 20.63 -6.07
CA GLU A 308 10.25 21.92 -6.76
C GLU A 308 9.28 22.13 -7.94
N ALA A 309 8.50 21.12 -8.33
CA ALA A 309 7.64 21.26 -9.50
C ALA A 309 6.34 21.98 -9.14
N ARG A 310 6.38 23.31 -9.26
CA ARG A 310 5.24 24.22 -9.09
C ARG A 310 3.99 23.70 -9.81
N ALA A 311 2.89 23.72 -9.08
CA ALA A 311 1.55 23.46 -9.58
C ALA A 311 1.22 24.39 -10.76
N TYR A 312 0.65 23.82 -11.82
CA TYR A 312 -0.15 24.54 -12.81
C TYR A 312 -1.63 24.38 -12.42
#